data_AF-A0A3A5PJR9-F1
#
_entry.id   AF-A0A3A5PJR9-F1
#
_cell.length_a   1.000
_cell.length_b   1.000
_cell.length_c   1.000
_cell.angle_alpha   90.00
_cell.angle_beta   90.00
_cell.angle_gamma   90.00
#
_symmetry.space_group_name_H-M   'P 1'
#
loop_
_entity.id
_entity.type
_entity.pdbx_description
1 polymer ?
#
loop_
_entity_poly.entity_id
_entity_poly.type
_entity_poly.pdbx_seq_one_letter_code
_entity_poly.pdbx_strand_id
1 'polypeptide(L)'
;MGASASVIQEYYKAVDYWAEIEVRKDWKLAIWVVEATDVDLIDRFFEIERSPVGQFDDIFFRFDTIYEGDDEKFTEQLWKEYVSWFTEEIDEKYDVLKALKQDGLLTGEYFPRTDIPHTTIALWQEMLRLKSCISGLEDTNFCIYFPPGQLKGPQRAEWFSKVLSEGVPQGIRLATINIAGNRSIRLDNSRMVACIYPKFNLIQALRNRMAQGDAGGDLTAPENKFKQQVTVVMDCTQKQDKKLLGREINKLLDIAKELKDNGIYISSLFIASEAFYAIREYKDSMKYSEITLNEAQKAMMGGDTTGYSYWKMAASMKAAILTAEKKRDEAISLYKEIALKAVEQKDAYYVMEGYRMCGFLRYEEGKMESAFEFFLLSLAGGSYLPENIRRNSTFTYAAYLALHTGKQVRAPSDIEILEKQLQEWLGKDWRELVDNPSMQQAKARRKKNIFS
;
A
#
# COMPACT_ATOMS: atom_id res chain seq x y z
N MET A 1 -35.80 -6.15 5.13
CA MET A 1 -34.50 -6.77 5.47
C MET A 1 -33.47 -6.14 4.55
N GLY A 2 -32.65 -5.22 5.06
CA GLY A 2 -31.73 -4.41 4.25
C GLY A 2 -30.54 -5.22 3.77
N ALA A 3 -30.14 -5.01 2.51
CA ALA A 3 -28.99 -5.66 1.90
C ALA A 3 -27.71 -5.45 2.73
N SER A 4 -26.92 -6.51 2.87
CA SER A 4 -25.63 -6.48 3.57
C SER A 4 -24.60 -5.67 2.79
N ALA A 5 -24.09 -4.57 3.36
CA ALA A 5 -23.07 -3.72 2.78
C ALA A 5 -21.71 -4.45 2.61
N SER A 6 -21.04 -4.37 1.46
CA SER A 6 -19.70 -4.94 1.21
C SER A 6 -18.71 -3.86 0.76
N VAL A 7 -17.39 -4.03 0.96
CA VAL A 7 -16.41 -2.98 0.57
C VAL A 7 -16.47 -2.66 -0.94
N ILE A 8 -16.75 -3.66 -1.78
CA ILE A 8 -16.95 -3.45 -3.22
C ILE A 8 -18.25 -2.70 -3.48
N GLN A 9 -19.33 -2.99 -2.76
CA GLN A 9 -20.57 -2.20 -2.86
C GLN A 9 -20.39 -0.78 -2.34
N GLU A 10 -19.63 -0.58 -1.26
CA GLU A 10 -19.31 0.77 -0.77
C GLU A 10 -18.43 1.53 -1.77
N TYR A 11 -17.51 0.84 -2.45
CA TYR A 11 -16.77 1.40 -3.59
C TYR A 11 -17.71 1.80 -4.74
N TYR A 12 -18.59 0.90 -5.18
CA TYR A 12 -19.55 1.23 -6.24
C TYR A 12 -20.53 2.32 -5.83
N LYS A 13 -20.88 2.46 -4.55
CA LYS A 13 -21.60 3.64 -4.07
C LYS A 13 -20.80 4.92 -4.28
N ALA A 14 -19.49 4.92 -4.04
CA ALA A 14 -18.64 6.07 -4.34
C ALA A 14 -18.66 6.39 -5.84
N VAL A 15 -18.60 5.37 -6.70
CA VAL A 15 -18.78 5.52 -8.16
C VAL A 15 -20.15 6.14 -8.46
N ASP A 16 -21.24 5.62 -7.89
CA ASP A 16 -22.60 6.13 -8.10
C ASP A 16 -22.74 7.60 -7.66
N TYR A 17 -22.22 7.95 -6.49
CA TYR A 17 -22.22 9.34 -6.01
C TYR A 17 -21.42 10.28 -6.91
N TRP A 18 -20.31 9.80 -7.49
CA TRP A 18 -19.55 10.58 -8.46
C TRP A 18 -20.31 10.73 -9.77
N ALA A 19 -20.92 9.65 -10.27
CA ALA A 19 -21.75 9.68 -11.48
C ALA A 19 -22.91 10.68 -11.36
N GLU A 20 -23.56 10.78 -10.19
CA GLU A 20 -24.62 11.77 -9.93
C GLU A 20 -24.16 13.22 -10.14
N ILE A 21 -22.92 13.55 -9.75
CA ILE A 21 -22.38 14.89 -9.96
C ILE A 21 -21.79 15.07 -11.36
N GLU A 22 -21.29 14.02 -12.00
CA GLU A 22 -20.70 14.10 -13.33
C GLU A 22 -21.70 14.59 -14.38
N VAL A 23 -22.97 14.17 -14.26
CA VAL A 23 -24.08 14.64 -15.12
C VAL A 23 -24.25 16.17 -15.05
N ARG A 24 -23.84 16.80 -13.93
CA ARG A 24 -23.80 18.26 -13.82
C ARG A 24 -22.56 18.78 -14.56
N LYS A 25 -22.78 19.52 -15.64
CA LYS A 25 -21.67 20.03 -16.47
C LYS A 25 -20.98 21.27 -15.89
N ASP A 26 -21.54 21.90 -14.85
CA ASP A 26 -21.16 23.25 -14.41
C ASP A 26 -20.46 23.34 -13.04
N TRP A 27 -20.30 22.21 -12.33
CA TRP A 27 -19.52 22.20 -11.10
C TRP A 27 -18.02 22.33 -11.39
N LYS A 28 -17.28 22.89 -10.43
CA LYS A 28 -15.84 23.14 -10.49
C LYS A 28 -15.08 22.54 -9.32
N LEU A 29 -15.72 22.41 -8.15
CA LEU A 29 -15.12 21.78 -6.98
C LEU A 29 -16.07 20.73 -6.40
N ALA A 30 -15.63 19.48 -6.36
CA ALA A 30 -16.27 18.42 -5.61
C ALA A 30 -15.63 18.28 -4.22
N ILE A 31 -16.45 18.31 -3.17
CA ILE A 31 -16.00 18.14 -1.78
C ILE A 31 -16.71 16.91 -1.21
N TRP A 32 -15.95 15.84 -1.00
CA TRP A 32 -16.41 14.64 -0.32
C TRP A 32 -16.44 14.90 1.19
N VAL A 33 -17.62 15.05 1.77
CA VAL A 33 -17.79 15.23 3.22
C VAL A 33 -18.04 13.88 3.87
N VAL A 34 -16.99 13.29 4.44
CA VAL A 34 -16.99 11.89 4.90
C VAL A 34 -16.47 11.76 6.32
N GLU A 35 -16.80 10.66 7.00
CA GLU A 35 -16.18 10.33 8.29
C GLU A 35 -14.70 9.95 8.10
N ALA A 36 -13.89 10.10 9.16
CA ALA A 36 -12.46 9.78 9.09
C ALA A 36 -12.19 8.32 8.67
N THR A 37 -13.11 7.40 8.97
CA THR A 37 -13.04 5.99 8.60
C THR A 37 -13.22 5.73 7.11
N ASP A 38 -13.81 6.67 6.38
CA ASP A 38 -14.19 6.49 4.98
C ASP A 38 -13.25 7.21 4.02
N VAL A 39 -12.28 7.96 4.56
CA VAL A 39 -11.26 8.69 3.78
C VAL A 39 -10.51 7.76 2.84
N ASP A 40 -10.04 6.62 3.34
CA ASP A 40 -9.28 5.66 2.54
C ASP A 40 -10.10 5.10 1.37
N LEU A 41 -11.41 4.93 1.52
CA LEU A 41 -12.27 4.46 0.43
C LEU A 41 -12.29 5.48 -0.71
N ILE A 42 -12.48 6.76 -0.38
CA ILE A 42 -12.52 7.83 -1.38
C ILE A 42 -11.15 8.09 -1.98
N ASP A 43 -10.08 8.00 -1.19
CA ASP A 43 -8.71 8.10 -1.71
C ASP A 43 -8.44 6.98 -2.73
N ARG A 44 -8.86 5.74 -2.42
CA ARG A 44 -8.74 4.60 -3.34
C ARG A 44 -9.59 4.74 -4.60
N PHE A 45 -10.77 5.37 -4.49
CA PHE A 45 -11.57 5.75 -5.65
C PHE A 45 -10.77 6.62 -6.62
N PHE A 46 -10.17 7.72 -6.13
CA PHE A 46 -9.34 8.58 -6.99
C PHE A 46 -8.09 7.86 -7.53
N GLU A 47 -7.47 6.96 -6.76
CA GLU A 47 -6.34 6.16 -7.25
C GLU A 47 -6.73 5.21 -8.39
N ILE A 48 -7.93 4.62 -8.35
CA ILE A 48 -8.41 3.75 -9.42
C ILE A 48 -8.79 4.57 -10.66
N GLU A 49 -9.47 5.70 -10.48
CA GLU A 49 -9.84 6.57 -11.61
C GLU A 49 -8.63 7.23 -12.31
N ARG A 50 -7.48 7.32 -11.63
CA ARG A 50 -6.20 7.72 -12.24
C ARG A 50 -5.54 6.64 -13.11
N SER A 51 -6.01 5.40 -13.00
CA SER A 51 -5.41 4.25 -13.68
C SER A 51 -6.14 3.93 -14.99
N PRO A 52 -5.55 3.10 -15.88
CA PRO A 52 -6.21 2.67 -17.12
C PRO A 52 -7.54 1.91 -16.93
N VAL A 53 -7.88 1.50 -15.70
CA VAL A 53 -9.13 0.80 -15.37
C VAL A 53 -10.18 1.72 -14.73
N GLY A 54 -9.94 3.04 -14.70
CA GLY A 54 -10.95 4.04 -14.35
C GLY A 54 -12.19 3.96 -15.24
N GLN A 55 -13.34 4.36 -14.71
CA GLN A 55 -14.63 4.27 -15.39
C GLN A 55 -15.09 5.60 -15.99
N PHE A 56 -14.61 6.72 -15.45
CA PHE A 56 -15.05 8.04 -15.85
C PHE A 56 -14.19 8.63 -16.97
N ASP A 57 -14.81 9.48 -17.80
CA ASP A 57 -14.15 10.06 -18.97
C ASP A 57 -13.13 11.15 -18.61
N ASP A 58 -13.26 11.76 -17.43
CA ASP A 58 -12.31 12.75 -16.92
C ASP A 58 -10.92 12.10 -16.69
N ILE A 59 -9.85 12.84 -16.98
CA ILE A 59 -8.48 12.39 -16.66
C ILE A 59 -8.11 12.90 -15.28
N PHE A 60 -7.80 11.98 -14.38
CA PHE A 60 -7.55 12.31 -12.98
C PHE A 60 -6.06 12.58 -12.74
N PHE A 61 -5.80 13.66 -11.99
CA PHE A 61 -4.47 14.03 -11.49
C PHE A 61 -4.53 14.11 -9.97
N ARG A 62 -3.39 13.90 -9.31
CA ARG A 62 -3.26 14.04 -7.86
C ARG A 62 -2.09 14.95 -7.56
N PHE A 63 -2.32 15.94 -6.70
CA PHE A 63 -1.24 16.69 -6.06
C PHE A 63 -1.06 16.19 -4.64
N ASP A 64 0.15 15.75 -4.28
CA ASP A 64 0.52 15.30 -2.94
C ASP A 64 1.10 16.44 -2.07
N THR A 65 1.29 17.64 -2.62
CA THR A 65 1.72 18.83 -1.88
C THR A 65 0.81 19.08 -0.66
N ILE A 66 1.44 19.23 0.50
CA ILE A 66 0.77 19.47 1.78
C ILE A 66 0.59 20.97 1.99
N TYR A 67 -0.62 21.40 2.36
CA TYR A 67 -0.89 22.79 2.71
C TYR A 67 -0.41 23.10 4.13
N GLU A 68 0.44 24.13 4.25
CA GLU A 68 1.06 24.56 5.51
C GLU A 68 0.51 25.91 6.02
N GLY A 69 -0.59 26.42 5.46
CA GLY A 69 -1.25 27.65 5.93
C GLY A 69 -0.83 28.93 5.19
N ASP A 70 -0.10 28.80 4.08
CA ASP A 70 0.36 29.91 3.25
C ASP A 70 0.01 29.62 1.79
N ASP A 71 -0.89 30.44 1.24
CA ASP A 71 -1.44 30.27 -0.11
C ASP A 71 -0.39 30.49 -1.21
N GLU A 72 0.52 31.45 -1.03
CA GLU A 72 1.55 31.77 -2.02
C GLU A 72 2.58 30.64 -2.06
N LYS A 73 3.06 30.22 -0.88
CA LYS A 73 3.98 29.10 -0.75
C LYS A 73 3.37 27.80 -1.27
N PHE A 74 2.11 27.54 -0.96
CA PHE A 74 1.42 26.35 -1.45
C PHE A 74 1.30 26.35 -2.97
N THR A 75 0.92 27.49 -3.56
CA THR A 75 0.85 27.62 -5.03
C THR A 75 2.21 27.38 -5.68
N GLU A 76 3.30 27.94 -5.12
CA GLU A 76 4.67 27.70 -5.57
C GLU A 76 5.07 26.21 -5.50
N GLN A 77 4.66 25.51 -4.44
CA GLN A 77 4.92 24.08 -4.30
C GLN A 77 4.14 23.23 -5.31
N LEU A 78 2.88 23.60 -5.59
CA LEU A 78 2.09 22.96 -6.65
C LEU A 78 2.76 23.11 -8.01
N TRP A 79 3.33 24.27 -8.33
CA TRP A 79 4.11 24.45 -9.55
C TRP A 79 5.33 23.53 -9.60
N LYS A 80 6.08 23.43 -8.50
CA LYS A 80 7.24 22.53 -8.43
C LYS A 80 6.88 21.08 -8.62
N GLU A 81 5.80 20.63 -7.98
CA GLU A 81 5.28 19.27 -8.16
C GLU A 81 4.82 19.03 -9.60
N TYR A 82 4.07 19.97 -10.18
CA TYR A 82 3.64 19.86 -11.58
C TYR A 82 4.82 19.75 -12.55
N VAL A 83 5.85 20.59 -12.38
CA VAL A 83 7.06 20.54 -13.21
C VAL A 83 7.81 19.22 -13.01
N SER A 84 7.87 18.70 -11.76
CA SER A 84 8.62 17.48 -11.46
C SER A 84 8.07 16.27 -12.21
N TRP A 85 6.75 16.22 -12.46
CA TRP A 85 6.12 15.17 -13.28
C TRP A 85 6.71 15.01 -14.68
N PHE A 86 7.42 16.04 -15.20
CA PHE A 86 7.99 16.05 -16.55
C PHE A 86 9.53 16.08 -16.56
N THR A 87 10.18 16.19 -15.41
CA THR A 87 11.64 16.30 -15.31
C THR A 87 12.31 15.11 -14.63
N GLU A 88 11.55 14.26 -13.94
CA GLU A 88 12.08 13.05 -13.33
C GLU A 88 12.49 12.01 -14.40
N GLU A 89 13.68 11.42 -14.26
CA GLU A 89 14.11 10.31 -15.11
C GLU A 89 13.26 9.06 -14.79
N ILE A 90 12.40 8.68 -15.74
CA ILE A 90 11.53 7.51 -15.65
C ILE A 90 11.96 6.43 -16.64
N ASP A 91 11.72 5.16 -16.27
CA ASP A 91 11.91 4.03 -17.18
C ASP A 91 11.00 4.19 -18.40
N GLU A 92 11.50 3.89 -19.60
CA GLU A 92 10.82 4.10 -20.88
C GLU A 92 9.42 3.46 -20.93
N LYS A 93 9.23 2.32 -20.27
CA LYS A 93 7.92 1.64 -20.19
C LYS A 93 6.84 2.41 -19.39
N TYR A 94 7.24 3.42 -18.62
CA TYR A 94 6.34 4.28 -17.84
C TYR A 94 6.28 5.71 -18.39
N ASP A 95 6.98 6.02 -19.49
CA ASP A 95 6.97 7.32 -20.13
C ASP A 95 5.74 7.51 -21.02
N VAL A 96 4.67 8.03 -20.41
CA VAL A 96 3.38 8.27 -21.06
C VAL A 96 3.50 9.29 -22.19
N LEU A 97 4.33 10.33 -22.06
CA LEU A 97 4.49 11.33 -23.13
C LEU A 97 5.18 10.72 -24.36
N LYS A 98 6.19 9.87 -24.13
CA LYS A 98 6.84 9.14 -25.20
C LYS A 98 5.90 8.14 -25.87
N ALA A 99 5.07 7.43 -25.10
CA ALA A 99 4.04 6.55 -25.65
C ALA A 99 3.02 7.34 -26.51
N LEU A 100 2.48 8.44 -26.00
CA LEU A 100 1.57 9.32 -26.76
C LEU A 100 2.20 9.86 -28.05
N LYS A 101 3.51 10.17 -28.04
CA LYS A 101 4.26 10.59 -29.22
C LYS A 101 4.42 9.45 -30.23
N GLN A 102 4.72 8.23 -29.78
CA GLN A 102 4.83 7.04 -30.63
C GLN A 102 3.50 6.69 -31.29
N ASP A 103 2.39 6.84 -30.55
CA ASP A 103 1.04 6.57 -31.03
C ASP A 103 0.46 7.70 -31.89
N GLY A 104 1.20 8.79 -32.10
CA GLY A 104 0.78 9.94 -32.91
C GLY A 104 -0.34 10.77 -32.27
N LEU A 105 -0.60 10.57 -30.97
CA LEU A 105 -1.62 11.30 -30.22
C LEU A 105 -1.08 12.63 -29.66
N LEU A 106 0.24 12.76 -29.52
CA LEU A 106 0.87 14.00 -29.10
C LEU A 106 1.08 14.93 -30.33
N THR A 107 0.34 16.04 -30.37
CA THR A 107 0.33 17.00 -31.50
C THR A 107 1.56 17.91 -31.55
N GLY A 108 2.35 17.96 -30.48
CA GLY A 108 3.62 18.68 -30.42
C GLY A 108 4.39 18.37 -29.13
N GLU A 109 5.69 18.67 -29.07
CA GLU A 109 6.46 18.45 -27.85
C GLU A 109 5.95 19.31 -26.69
N TYR A 110 5.87 18.72 -25.50
CA TYR A 110 5.37 19.37 -24.31
C TYR A 110 6.42 19.37 -23.21
N PHE A 111 6.75 20.58 -22.73
CA PHE A 111 7.52 20.80 -21.51
C PHE A 111 6.86 21.93 -20.73
N PRO A 112 6.63 21.79 -19.40
CA PRO A 112 6.05 22.83 -18.59
C PRO A 112 6.78 24.17 -18.71
N ARG A 113 6.04 25.27 -18.82
CA ARG A 113 6.60 26.61 -18.77
C ARG A 113 6.98 26.98 -17.35
N THR A 114 8.25 27.35 -17.17
CA THR A 114 8.81 27.81 -15.89
C THR A 114 9.10 29.30 -15.87
N ASP A 115 8.87 29.99 -16.99
CA ASP A 115 9.13 31.42 -17.20
C ASP A 115 7.90 32.32 -16.92
N ILE A 116 6.81 31.73 -16.44
CA ILE A 116 5.53 32.40 -16.22
C ILE A 116 5.25 32.60 -14.72
N PRO A 117 4.40 33.58 -14.35
CA PRO A 117 4.03 33.78 -12.95
C PRO A 117 3.38 32.53 -12.35
N HIS A 118 3.91 32.07 -11.22
CA HIS A 118 3.40 30.91 -10.49
C HIS A 118 2.11 31.24 -9.71
N THR A 119 1.01 31.32 -10.45
CA THR A 119 -0.34 31.53 -9.91
C THR A 119 -1.22 30.29 -10.15
N THR A 120 -2.31 30.17 -9.42
CA THR A 120 -3.35 29.13 -9.59
C THR A 120 -3.95 29.17 -11.00
N ILE A 121 -4.31 30.35 -11.48
CA ILE A 121 -4.85 30.56 -12.85
C ILE A 121 -3.84 30.10 -13.91
N ALA A 122 -2.57 30.50 -13.77
CA ALA A 122 -1.53 30.10 -14.70
C ALA A 122 -1.30 28.58 -14.69
N LEU A 123 -1.43 27.91 -13.54
CA LEU A 123 -1.30 26.46 -13.43
C LEU A 123 -2.41 25.75 -14.21
N TRP A 124 -3.66 26.23 -14.08
CA TRP A 124 -4.79 25.70 -14.85
C TRP A 124 -4.60 25.92 -16.35
N GLN A 125 -4.12 27.09 -16.76
CA GLN A 125 -3.83 27.38 -18.17
C GLN A 125 -2.73 26.46 -18.72
N GLU A 126 -1.71 26.17 -17.91
CA GLU A 126 -0.62 25.29 -18.31
C GLU A 126 -1.07 23.83 -18.41
N MET A 127 -1.90 23.35 -17.47
CA MET A 127 -2.52 22.02 -17.58
C MET A 127 -3.46 21.91 -18.79
N LEU A 128 -4.18 22.99 -19.13
CA LEU A 128 -4.98 23.05 -20.36
C LEU A 128 -4.10 23.08 -21.62
N ARG A 129 -2.89 23.64 -21.55
CA ARG A 129 -1.91 23.58 -22.64
C ARG A 129 -1.44 22.15 -22.85
N LEU A 130 -1.12 21.41 -21.78
CA LEU A 130 -0.85 19.97 -21.86
C LEU A 130 -2.00 19.23 -22.54
N LYS A 131 -3.23 19.48 -22.09
CA LYS A 131 -4.45 18.90 -22.68
C LYS A 131 -4.53 19.18 -24.19
N SER A 132 -4.25 20.42 -24.62
CA SER A 132 -4.29 20.81 -26.04
C SER A 132 -3.20 20.15 -26.90
N CYS A 133 -2.11 19.68 -26.27
CA CYS A 133 -1.06 18.93 -26.95
C CYS A 133 -1.43 17.46 -27.20
N ILE A 134 -2.56 16.96 -26.68
CA ILE A 134 -2.97 15.56 -26.80
C ILE A 134 -4.30 15.50 -27.56
N SER A 135 -4.30 14.81 -28.71
CA SER A 135 -5.49 14.66 -29.55
C SER A 135 -6.54 13.77 -28.89
N GLY A 136 -7.82 14.08 -29.06
CA GLY A 136 -8.92 13.25 -28.58
C GLY A 136 -9.39 13.56 -27.15
N LEU A 137 -8.85 14.62 -26.53
CA LEU A 137 -9.24 15.06 -25.20
C LEU A 137 -10.19 16.27 -25.20
N GLU A 138 -10.68 16.72 -26.36
CA GLU A 138 -11.41 17.99 -26.53
C GLU A 138 -12.56 18.12 -25.51
N ASP A 139 -13.35 17.05 -25.35
CA ASP A 139 -14.52 17.01 -24.47
C ASP A 139 -14.24 16.47 -23.04
N THR A 140 -13.01 16.03 -22.75
CA THR A 140 -12.59 15.46 -21.46
C THR A 140 -12.16 16.53 -20.47
N ASN A 141 -12.51 16.46 -19.18
CA ASN A 141 -11.93 17.38 -18.19
C ASN A 141 -10.70 16.75 -17.52
N PHE A 142 -9.79 17.61 -17.05
CA PHE A 142 -8.78 17.21 -16.08
C PHE A 142 -9.38 17.41 -14.68
N CYS A 143 -9.54 16.31 -13.94
CA CYS A 143 -10.01 16.31 -12.57
C CYS A 143 -8.81 16.24 -11.61
N ILE A 144 -8.59 17.31 -10.87
CA ILE A 144 -7.42 17.50 -10.01
C ILE A 144 -7.81 17.21 -8.56
N TYR A 145 -7.31 16.10 -8.05
CA TYR A 145 -7.56 15.65 -6.69
C TYR A 145 -6.50 16.17 -5.72
N PHE A 146 -6.97 16.80 -4.65
CA PHE A 146 -6.18 17.20 -3.49
C PHE A 146 -6.56 16.32 -2.29
N PRO A 147 -5.68 15.40 -1.86
CA PRO A 147 -5.89 14.56 -0.68
C PRO A 147 -6.18 15.41 0.56
N PRO A 148 -6.90 14.86 1.56
CA PRO A 148 -7.22 15.61 2.77
C PRO A 148 -5.93 16.06 3.47
N GLY A 149 -5.94 17.30 3.96
CA GLY A 149 -4.84 17.81 4.78
C GLY A 149 -4.72 17.04 6.11
N GLN A 150 -3.64 17.31 6.83
CA GLN A 150 -3.42 16.70 8.15
C GLN A 150 -4.60 16.99 9.10
N LEU A 151 -4.98 15.99 9.91
CA LEU A 151 -6.08 16.08 10.87
C LEU A 151 -5.97 17.24 11.87
N LYS A 152 -4.77 17.80 12.09
CA LYS A 152 -4.52 18.98 12.95
C LYS A 152 -3.78 20.11 12.20
N GLY A 153 -3.82 20.08 10.87
CA GLY A 153 -3.17 21.06 10.01
C GLY A 153 -4.00 22.33 9.77
N PRO A 154 -3.41 23.33 9.12
CA PRO A 154 -4.09 24.56 8.75
C PRO A 154 -5.24 24.30 7.77
N GLN A 155 -6.28 25.14 7.85
CA GLN A 155 -7.51 24.99 7.06
C GLN A 155 -7.30 25.48 5.62
N ARG A 156 -7.72 24.68 4.63
CA ARG A 156 -7.65 25.03 3.20
C ARG A 156 -8.89 25.74 2.66
N ALA A 157 -9.88 26.02 3.51
CA ALA A 157 -11.14 26.64 3.10
C ALA A 157 -10.93 27.95 2.33
N GLU A 158 -10.03 28.80 2.82
CA GLU A 158 -9.75 30.11 2.25
C GLU A 158 -9.09 29.99 0.88
N TRP A 159 -8.11 29.09 0.73
CA TRP A 159 -7.47 28.81 -0.55
C TRP A 159 -8.47 28.32 -1.61
N PHE A 160 -9.32 27.35 -1.30
CA PHE A 160 -10.35 26.89 -2.25
C PHE A 160 -11.37 27.99 -2.58
N SER A 161 -11.73 28.83 -1.61
CA SER A 161 -12.62 29.98 -1.83
C SER A 161 -11.99 30.99 -2.79
N LYS A 162 -10.70 31.27 -2.60
CA LYS A 162 -9.90 32.15 -3.47
C LYS A 162 -9.84 31.58 -4.88
N VAL A 163 -9.47 30.31 -5.05
CA VAL A 163 -9.41 29.63 -6.36
C VAL A 163 -10.75 29.68 -7.09
N LEU A 164 -11.86 29.46 -6.39
CA LEU A 164 -13.20 29.56 -6.97
C LEU A 164 -13.56 31.00 -7.38
N SER A 165 -13.17 32.00 -6.58
CA SER A 165 -13.42 33.41 -6.87
C SER A 165 -12.58 33.96 -8.04
N GLU A 166 -11.34 33.47 -8.17
CA GLU A 166 -10.43 33.76 -9.28
C GLU A 166 -10.89 33.11 -10.59
N GLY A 167 -11.63 32.00 -10.48
CA GLY A 167 -12.27 31.29 -11.58
C GLY A 167 -11.53 30.02 -11.97
N VAL A 168 -12.27 28.91 -12.02
CA VAL A 168 -11.77 27.62 -12.54
C VAL A 168 -12.22 27.47 -13.99
N PRO A 169 -11.29 27.37 -14.97
CA PRO A 169 -11.63 27.36 -16.38
C PRO A 169 -12.43 26.12 -16.81
N GLN A 170 -13.01 26.16 -18.00
CA GLN A 170 -13.63 24.97 -18.60
C GLN A 170 -12.55 23.94 -18.95
N GLY A 171 -12.85 22.65 -18.75
CA GLY A 171 -11.87 21.59 -18.89
C GLY A 171 -11.07 21.29 -17.62
N ILE A 172 -11.21 22.08 -16.55
CA ILE A 172 -10.64 21.80 -15.23
C ILE A 172 -11.76 21.58 -14.21
N ARG A 173 -11.59 20.54 -13.39
CA ARG A 173 -12.41 20.19 -12.23
C ARG A 173 -11.49 19.92 -11.05
N LEU A 174 -11.93 20.26 -9.84
CA LEU A 174 -11.17 20.07 -8.62
C LEU A 174 -11.92 19.10 -7.70
N ALA A 175 -11.20 18.28 -6.96
CA ALA A 175 -11.78 17.34 -6.01
C ALA A 175 -10.97 17.30 -4.70
N THR A 176 -11.65 17.14 -3.58
CA THR A 176 -10.99 16.97 -2.27
C THR A 176 -11.89 16.26 -1.27
N ILE A 177 -11.31 15.87 -0.13
CA ILE A 177 -12.00 15.25 0.99
C ILE A 177 -12.02 16.23 2.18
N ASN A 178 -13.17 16.33 2.84
CA ASN A 178 -13.40 17.12 4.05
C ASN A 178 -13.96 16.23 5.16
N ILE A 179 -13.21 16.05 6.24
CA ILE A 179 -13.56 15.10 7.29
C ILE A 179 -14.68 15.70 8.15
N ALA A 180 -15.83 15.03 8.24
CA ALA A 180 -17.06 15.55 8.83
C ALA A 180 -16.91 15.98 10.30
N GLY A 181 -16.16 15.21 11.10
CA GLY A 181 -15.87 15.51 12.51
C GLY A 181 -14.83 16.62 12.74
N ASN A 182 -14.10 17.02 11.70
CA ASN A 182 -13.13 18.12 11.75
C ASN A 182 -13.04 18.84 10.40
N ARG A 183 -14.10 19.57 10.07
CA ARG A 183 -14.22 20.22 8.75
C ARG A 183 -13.21 21.34 8.60
N SER A 184 -12.20 21.11 7.77
CA SER A 184 -11.18 22.09 7.37
C SER A 184 -11.61 22.93 6.17
N ILE A 185 -12.71 22.56 5.50
CA ILE A 185 -13.30 23.28 4.38
C ILE A 185 -14.76 23.60 4.73
N ARG A 186 -15.15 24.88 4.71
CA ARG A 186 -16.50 25.36 5.05
C ARG A 186 -17.16 26.03 3.85
N LEU A 187 -17.27 25.29 2.76
CA LEU A 187 -17.98 25.70 1.55
C LEU A 187 -19.27 24.90 1.44
N ASP A 188 -20.38 25.59 1.14
CA ASP A 188 -21.69 24.97 0.97
C ASP A 188 -21.96 24.57 -0.48
N ASN A 189 -22.87 23.62 -0.65
CA ASN A 189 -23.30 23.15 -1.96
C ASN A 189 -23.88 24.33 -2.77
N SER A 190 -23.42 24.49 -4.01
CA SER A 190 -23.82 25.57 -4.89
C SER A 190 -23.79 25.10 -6.35
N ARG A 191 -23.94 26.03 -7.29
CA ARG A 191 -23.78 25.73 -8.71
C ARG A 191 -22.37 25.21 -9.02
N MET A 192 -21.35 25.86 -8.46
CA MET A 192 -19.93 25.56 -8.73
C MET A 192 -19.32 24.56 -7.73
N VAL A 193 -19.90 24.42 -6.54
CA VAL A 193 -19.42 23.50 -5.49
C VAL A 193 -20.40 22.36 -5.34
N ALA A 194 -19.95 21.13 -5.56
CA ALA A 194 -20.71 19.92 -5.29
C ALA A 194 -20.24 19.31 -3.96
N CYS A 195 -21.04 19.46 -2.90
CA CYS A 195 -20.78 18.78 -1.64
C CYS A 195 -21.43 17.39 -1.68
N ILE A 196 -20.62 16.34 -1.64
CA ILE A 196 -21.05 14.95 -1.67
C ILE A 196 -21.07 14.44 -0.23
N TYR A 197 -22.23 13.99 0.23
CA TYR A 197 -22.43 13.45 1.58
C TYR A 197 -22.75 11.95 1.48
N PRO A 198 -21.76 11.12 1.14
CA PRO A 198 -22.01 9.72 0.93
C PRO A 198 -22.42 9.05 2.23
N LYS A 199 -23.42 8.19 2.14
CA LYS A 199 -23.82 7.31 3.24
C LYS A 199 -23.13 5.98 3.08
N PHE A 200 -21.86 5.94 3.49
CA PHE A 200 -21.14 4.69 3.58
C PHE A 200 -21.50 3.95 4.84
N ASN A 201 -21.42 2.63 4.75
CA ASN A 201 -21.49 1.77 5.91
C ASN A 201 -20.18 0.99 6.02
N LEU A 202 -19.04 1.68 5.93
CA LEU A 202 -17.74 1.04 5.78
C LEU A 202 -17.38 0.17 6.99
N ILE A 203 -17.78 0.56 8.20
CA ILE A 203 -17.59 -0.28 9.40
C ILE A 203 -18.37 -1.58 9.28
N GLN A 204 -19.64 -1.55 8.85
CA GLN A 204 -20.39 -2.77 8.61
C GLN A 204 -19.89 -3.49 7.37
N ALA A 205 -19.40 -2.81 6.34
CA ALA A 205 -18.86 -3.39 5.11
C ALA A 205 -17.49 -4.02 5.31
N LEU A 206 -16.67 -3.51 6.22
CA LEU A 206 -15.43 -4.11 6.69
C LEU A 206 -15.72 -5.27 7.62
N ARG A 207 -16.69 -5.15 8.53
CA ARG A 207 -17.19 -6.27 9.34
C ARG A 207 -17.80 -7.37 8.48
N ASN A 208 -18.53 -6.99 7.44
CA ASN A 208 -19.09 -7.87 6.42
C ASN A 208 -18.00 -8.34 5.47
N ARG A 209 -16.94 -7.61 5.14
CA ARG A 209 -15.80 -8.19 4.40
C ARG A 209 -15.05 -9.19 5.26
N MET A 210 -15.00 -8.96 6.57
CA MET A 210 -14.53 -9.91 7.58
C MET A 210 -15.54 -11.05 7.84
N ALA A 211 -16.80 -10.95 7.41
CA ALA A 211 -17.88 -11.94 7.63
C ALA A 211 -18.58 -12.48 6.34
N GLN A 212 -18.24 -11.98 5.15
CA GLN A 212 -18.79 -12.20 3.80
C GLN A 212 -17.64 -12.28 2.78
N GLY A 213 -16.64 -13.11 3.07
CA GLY A 213 -15.99 -13.85 1.98
C GLY A 213 -16.93 -14.87 1.30
N ASP A 214 -18.26 -14.81 1.54
CA ASP A 214 -19.07 -16.03 1.68
C ASP A 214 -20.37 -16.15 0.86
N ALA A 215 -20.89 -15.13 0.17
CA ALA A 215 -22.11 -15.34 -0.65
C ALA A 215 -22.37 -14.25 -1.71
N GLY A 216 -22.36 -14.58 -3.01
CA GLY A 216 -22.91 -13.67 -4.03
C GLY A 216 -22.63 -13.92 -5.51
N GLY A 217 -21.89 -14.97 -5.90
CA GLY A 217 -21.75 -15.40 -7.29
C GLY A 217 -22.30 -16.82 -7.48
N ASP A 218 -22.67 -17.19 -8.71
CA ASP A 218 -23.15 -18.52 -9.09
C ASP A 218 -22.46 -19.64 -8.28
N LEU A 219 -23.19 -20.22 -7.31
CA LEU A 219 -22.67 -21.18 -6.33
C LEU A 219 -22.21 -22.50 -6.96
N THR A 220 -22.49 -22.70 -8.25
CA THR A 220 -22.09 -23.89 -8.98
C THR A 220 -20.74 -23.72 -9.67
N ALA A 221 -20.32 -22.48 -9.93
CA ALA A 221 -19.04 -22.17 -10.57
C ALA A 221 -17.87 -22.59 -9.65
N PRO A 222 -16.90 -23.38 -10.15
CA PRO A 222 -15.75 -23.86 -9.37
C PRO A 222 -14.98 -22.74 -8.63
N GLU A 223 -14.90 -21.55 -9.20
CA GLU A 223 -14.22 -20.38 -8.62
C GLU A 223 -14.97 -19.82 -7.40
N ASN A 224 -16.30 -19.91 -7.39
CA ASN A 224 -17.12 -19.48 -6.26
C ASN A 224 -17.12 -20.53 -5.15
N LYS A 225 -17.16 -21.81 -5.50
CA LYS A 225 -16.95 -22.92 -4.55
C LYS A 225 -15.59 -22.82 -3.86
N PHE A 226 -14.56 -22.46 -4.62
CA PHE A 226 -13.22 -22.25 -4.09
C PHE A 226 -13.20 -21.13 -3.03
N LYS A 227 -13.74 -19.95 -3.36
CA LYS A 227 -13.81 -18.82 -2.43
C LYS A 227 -14.57 -19.15 -1.13
N GLN A 228 -15.72 -19.82 -1.26
CA GLN A 228 -16.49 -20.27 -0.09
C GLN A 228 -15.71 -21.28 0.75
N GLN A 229 -15.04 -22.24 0.12
CA GLN A 229 -14.28 -23.24 0.85
C GLN A 229 -13.08 -22.62 1.59
N VAL A 230 -12.46 -21.56 1.06
CA VAL A 230 -11.44 -20.78 1.78
C VAL A 230 -12.04 -20.18 3.06
N THR A 231 -13.23 -19.57 2.99
CA THR A 231 -13.91 -19.01 4.18
C THR A 231 -14.25 -20.09 5.20
N VAL A 232 -14.75 -21.25 4.76
CA VAL A 232 -14.99 -22.39 5.65
C VAL A 232 -13.71 -22.85 6.36
N VAL A 233 -12.57 -22.91 5.64
CA VAL A 233 -11.27 -23.22 6.25
C VAL A 233 -10.91 -22.20 7.34
N MET A 234 -11.08 -20.90 7.07
CA MET A 234 -10.81 -19.84 8.06
C MET A 234 -11.70 -19.92 9.30
N ASP A 235 -13.00 -20.22 9.12
CA ASP A 235 -13.94 -20.44 10.23
C ASP A 235 -13.56 -21.66 11.07
N CYS A 236 -13.12 -22.74 10.41
CA CYS A 236 -12.63 -23.94 11.10
C CYS A 236 -11.34 -23.67 11.86
N THR A 237 -10.45 -22.83 11.33
CA THR A 237 -9.26 -22.35 12.03
C THR A 237 -9.62 -21.62 13.32
N GLN A 238 -10.63 -20.74 13.29
CA GLN A 238 -11.08 -20.02 14.50
C GLN A 238 -11.64 -20.96 15.58
N LYS A 239 -12.31 -22.04 15.17
CA LYS A 239 -12.84 -23.07 16.08
C LYS A 239 -11.75 -23.92 16.73
N GLN A 240 -10.51 -23.83 16.26
CA GLN A 240 -9.35 -24.60 16.74
C GLN A 240 -9.56 -26.12 16.72
N ASP A 241 -10.43 -26.63 15.84
CA ASP A 241 -10.69 -28.06 15.68
C ASP A 241 -9.86 -28.62 14.52
N LYS A 242 -8.78 -29.34 14.88
CA LYS A 242 -7.88 -29.99 13.91
C LYS A 242 -8.60 -30.94 12.94
N LYS A 243 -9.54 -31.75 13.44
CA LYS A 243 -10.20 -32.79 12.61
C LYS A 243 -11.13 -32.15 11.60
N LEU A 244 -11.91 -31.16 12.06
CA LEU A 244 -12.78 -30.39 11.19
C LEU A 244 -11.95 -29.62 10.16
N LEU A 245 -10.90 -28.92 10.59
CA LEU A 245 -10.00 -28.17 9.71
C LEU A 245 -9.37 -29.06 8.64
N GLY A 246 -8.85 -30.23 9.00
CA GLY A 246 -8.26 -31.17 8.05
C GLY A 246 -9.26 -31.65 6.99
N ARG A 247 -10.53 -31.85 7.35
CA ARG A 247 -11.59 -32.22 6.40
C ARG A 247 -11.86 -31.08 5.41
N GLU A 248 -11.98 -29.85 5.90
CA GLU A 248 -12.29 -28.70 5.06
C GLU A 248 -11.10 -28.28 4.18
N ILE A 249 -9.86 -28.47 4.64
CA ILE A 249 -8.65 -28.31 3.83
C ILE A 249 -8.60 -29.33 2.70
N ASN A 250 -8.95 -30.60 2.94
CA ASN A 250 -8.98 -31.59 1.86
C ASN A 250 -9.97 -31.19 0.76
N LYS A 251 -11.17 -30.72 1.14
CA LYS A 251 -12.15 -30.20 0.17
C LYS A 251 -11.62 -28.99 -0.59
N LEU A 252 -10.93 -28.07 0.08
CA LEU A 252 -10.32 -26.90 -0.57
C LEU A 252 -9.34 -27.35 -1.67
N LEU A 253 -8.47 -28.32 -1.35
CA LEU A 253 -7.48 -28.82 -2.29
C LEU A 253 -8.10 -29.61 -3.44
N ASP A 254 -9.20 -30.32 -3.21
CA ASP A 254 -9.93 -31.02 -4.27
C ASP A 254 -10.56 -30.01 -5.25
N ILE A 255 -11.22 -28.97 -4.74
CA ILE A 255 -11.78 -27.88 -5.57
C ILE A 255 -10.67 -27.15 -6.33
N ALA A 256 -9.54 -26.86 -5.68
CA ALA A 256 -8.40 -26.21 -6.31
C ALA A 256 -7.82 -27.02 -7.48
N LYS A 257 -7.81 -28.36 -7.39
CA LYS A 257 -7.39 -29.23 -8.49
C LYS A 257 -8.39 -29.25 -9.64
N GLU A 258 -9.69 -29.16 -9.36
CA GLU A 258 -10.74 -29.10 -10.39
C GLU A 258 -10.61 -27.85 -11.27
N LEU A 259 -10.15 -26.74 -10.70
CA LEU A 259 -9.91 -25.48 -11.40
C LEU A 259 -8.74 -25.52 -12.40
N LYS A 260 -7.85 -26.52 -12.31
CA LYS A 260 -6.68 -26.70 -13.18
C LYS A 260 -5.77 -25.45 -13.29
N ASP A 261 -5.81 -24.60 -12.27
CA ASP A 261 -4.95 -23.42 -12.14
C ASP A 261 -3.88 -23.69 -11.08
N ASN A 262 -2.62 -23.67 -11.51
CA ASN A 262 -1.48 -23.96 -10.64
C ASN A 262 -1.31 -22.89 -9.54
N GLY A 263 -1.59 -21.63 -9.83
CA GLY A 263 -1.53 -20.55 -8.85
C GLY A 263 -2.59 -20.72 -7.75
N ILE A 264 -3.82 -21.10 -8.13
CA ILE A 264 -4.89 -21.42 -7.18
C ILE A 264 -4.49 -22.63 -6.32
N TYR A 265 -3.95 -23.68 -6.92
CA TYR A 265 -3.50 -24.85 -6.18
C TYR A 265 -2.38 -24.54 -5.17
N ILE A 266 -1.35 -23.78 -5.59
CA ILE A 266 -0.25 -23.34 -4.72
C ILE A 266 -0.79 -22.46 -3.58
N SER A 267 -1.71 -21.54 -3.88
CA SER A 267 -2.34 -20.69 -2.86
C SER A 267 -3.11 -21.49 -1.81
N SER A 268 -3.77 -22.57 -2.23
CA SER A 268 -4.55 -23.45 -1.35
C SER A 268 -3.68 -24.24 -0.39
N LEU A 269 -2.53 -24.71 -0.87
CA LEU A 269 -1.51 -25.35 -0.04
C LEU A 269 -0.95 -24.36 0.98
N PHE A 270 -0.74 -23.10 0.60
CA PHE A 270 -0.28 -22.07 1.53
C PHE A 270 -1.34 -21.74 2.59
N ILE A 271 -2.60 -21.57 2.21
CA ILE A 271 -3.74 -21.36 3.13
C ILE A 271 -3.82 -22.51 4.14
N ALA A 272 -3.65 -23.76 3.70
CA ALA A 272 -3.61 -24.90 4.60
C ALA A 272 -2.46 -24.79 5.62
N SER A 273 -1.28 -24.35 5.17
CA SER A 273 -0.13 -24.12 6.05
C SER A 273 -0.41 -23.06 7.12
N GLU A 274 -0.98 -21.91 6.73
CA GLU A 274 -1.34 -20.82 7.63
C GLU A 274 -2.43 -21.24 8.63
N ALA A 275 -3.45 -21.94 8.15
CA ALA A 275 -4.56 -22.41 8.97
C ALA A 275 -4.08 -23.35 10.08
N PHE A 276 -3.20 -24.30 9.75
CA PHE A 276 -2.60 -25.18 10.77
C PHE A 276 -1.62 -24.44 11.69
N TYR A 277 -0.90 -23.43 11.19
CA TYR A 277 -0.02 -22.60 12.00
C TYR A 277 -0.82 -21.86 13.09
N ALA A 278 -1.94 -21.25 12.71
CA ALA A 278 -2.78 -20.46 13.60
C ALA A 278 -3.33 -21.28 14.78
N ILE A 279 -3.64 -22.55 14.56
CA ILE A 279 -4.07 -23.48 15.63
C ILE A 279 -2.92 -24.22 16.31
N ARG A 280 -1.66 -23.83 16.03
CA ARG A 280 -0.41 -24.39 16.59
C ARG A 280 -0.16 -25.87 16.23
N GLU A 281 -0.75 -26.36 15.15
CA GLU A 281 -0.49 -27.68 14.59
C GLU A 281 0.71 -27.63 13.64
N TYR A 282 1.89 -27.37 14.21
CA TYR A 282 3.12 -27.08 13.46
C TYR A 282 3.56 -28.19 12.51
N LYS A 283 3.30 -29.47 12.84
CA LYS A 283 3.65 -30.60 11.97
C LYS A 283 2.87 -30.56 10.65
N ASP A 284 1.58 -30.30 10.71
CA ASP A 284 0.72 -30.21 9.52
C ASP A 284 1.01 -28.91 8.75
N SER A 285 1.21 -27.80 9.46
CA SER A 285 1.63 -26.53 8.86
C SER A 285 2.95 -26.66 8.09
N MET A 286 3.95 -27.33 8.67
CA MET A 286 5.25 -27.60 8.04
C MET A 286 5.08 -28.44 6.78
N LYS A 287 4.29 -29.53 6.84
CA LYS A 287 4.01 -30.38 5.69
C LYS A 287 3.44 -29.58 4.52
N TYR A 288 2.43 -28.75 4.75
CA TYR A 288 1.83 -27.94 3.68
C TYR A 288 2.77 -26.83 3.19
N SER A 289 3.59 -26.26 4.08
CA SER A 289 4.62 -25.28 3.72
C SER A 289 5.67 -25.88 2.78
N GLU A 290 6.11 -27.12 3.02
CA GLU A 290 7.10 -27.81 2.19
C GLU A 290 6.53 -28.18 0.81
N ILE A 291 5.27 -28.63 0.76
CA ILE A 291 4.61 -28.87 -0.52
C ILE A 291 4.47 -27.56 -1.30
N THR A 292 4.06 -26.47 -0.63
CA THR A 292 3.96 -25.14 -1.25
C THR A 292 5.30 -24.68 -1.82
N LEU A 293 6.39 -24.82 -1.06
CA LEU A 293 7.74 -24.48 -1.50
C LEU A 293 8.14 -25.22 -2.77
N ASN A 294 7.91 -26.53 -2.82
CA ASN A 294 8.25 -27.36 -3.96
C ASN A 294 7.44 -26.97 -5.21
N GLU A 295 6.13 -26.76 -5.08
CA GLU A 295 5.29 -26.37 -6.22
C GLU A 295 5.59 -24.94 -6.69
N ALA A 296 5.82 -24.01 -5.76
CA ALA A 296 6.21 -22.64 -6.07
C ALA A 296 7.59 -22.58 -6.78
N GLN A 297 8.52 -23.45 -6.40
CA GLN A 297 9.83 -23.56 -7.07
C GLN A 297 9.68 -24.09 -8.50
N LYS A 298 8.83 -25.11 -8.72
CA LYS A 298 8.51 -25.59 -10.07
C LYS A 298 7.88 -24.48 -10.92
N ALA A 299 6.92 -23.75 -10.37
CA ALA A 299 6.27 -22.62 -11.04
C ALA A 299 7.30 -21.55 -11.45
N MET A 300 8.21 -21.20 -10.54
CA MET A 300 9.30 -20.26 -10.82
C MET A 300 10.25 -20.77 -11.92
N MET A 301 10.62 -22.06 -11.90
CA MET A 301 11.43 -22.67 -12.98
C MET A 301 10.70 -22.68 -14.33
N GLY A 302 9.37 -22.75 -14.31
CA GLY A 302 8.53 -22.66 -15.50
C GLY A 302 8.28 -21.23 -16.00
N GLY A 303 8.85 -20.21 -15.36
CA GLY A 303 8.67 -18.80 -15.71
C GLY A 303 7.38 -18.15 -15.18
N ASP A 304 6.65 -18.83 -14.29
CA ASP A 304 5.46 -18.29 -13.65
C ASP A 304 5.85 -17.31 -12.54
N THR A 305 5.41 -16.06 -12.70
CA THR A 305 5.66 -14.95 -11.75
C THR A 305 5.05 -15.17 -10.37
N THR A 306 4.03 -16.04 -10.24
CA THR A 306 3.44 -16.41 -8.93
C THR A 306 4.37 -17.29 -8.10
N GLY A 307 5.31 -18.00 -8.75
CA GLY A 307 6.24 -18.92 -8.09
C GLY A 307 7.10 -18.24 -7.04
N TYR A 308 7.73 -17.11 -7.35
CA TYR A 308 8.54 -16.38 -6.36
C TYR A 308 7.69 -15.87 -5.18
N SER A 309 6.47 -15.39 -5.46
CA SER A 309 5.56 -14.84 -4.44
C SER A 309 5.16 -15.89 -3.40
N TYR A 310 4.76 -17.08 -3.83
CA TYR A 310 4.42 -18.16 -2.89
C TYR A 310 5.66 -18.82 -2.28
N TRP A 311 6.78 -18.88 -3.00
CA TRP A 311 8.02 -19.42 -2.47
C TRP A 311 8.49 -18.63 -1.24
N LYS A 312 8.54 -17.30 -1.34
CA LYS A 312 8.99 -16.46 -0.21
C LYS A 312 8.03 -16.53 0.98
N MET A 313 6.72 -16.56 0.74
CA MET A 313 5.70 -16.70 1.79
C MET A 313 5.82 -18.04 2.51
N ALA A 314 5.94 -19.15 1.76
CA ALA A 314 6.10 -20.48 2.34
C ALA A 314 7.45 -20.65 3.05
N ALA A 315 8.53 -20.08 2.52
CA ALA A 315 9.84 -20.10 3.18
C ALA A 315 9.79 -19.34 4.52
N SER A 316 9.16 -18.17 4.54
CA SER A 316 8.96 -17.40 5.78
C SER A 316 8.10 -18.15 6.79
N MET A 317 7.03 -18.82 6.36
CA MET A 317 6.20 -19.64 7.23
C MET A 317 7.00 -20.80 7.85
N LYS A 318 7.76 -21.54 7.03
CA LYS A 318 8.67 -22.59 7.51
C LYS A 318 9.68 -22.03 8.52
N ALA A 319 10.29 -20.88 8.25
CA ALA A 319 11.21 -20.24 9.18
C ALA A 319 10.54 -19.80 10.49
N ALA A 320 9.29 -19.33 10.44
CA ALA A 320 8.50 -18.99 11.62
C ALA A 320 8.15 -20.23 12.46
N ILE A 321 7.83 -21.37 11.83
CA ILE A 321 7.62 -22.64 12.52
C ILE A 321 8.91 -23.11 13.19
N LEU A 322 10.04 -23.10 12.47
CA LEU A 322 11.35 -23.46 13.04
C LEU A 322 11.71 -22.57 14.24
N THR A 323 11.39 -21.28 14.16
CA THR A 323 11.54 -20.33 15.28
C THR A 323 10.67 -20.73 16.47
N ALA A 324 9.39 -21.06 16.24
CA ALA A 324 8.47 -21.50 17.29
C ALA A 324 8.91 -22.83 17.93
N GLU A 325 9.49 -23.74 17.16
CA GLU A 325 10.09 -25.01 17.61
C GLU A 325 11.49 -24.85 18.26
N LYS A 326 11.97 -23.60 18.41
CA LYS A 326 13.30 -23.27 18.96
C LYS A 326 14.49 -23.77 18.12
N LYS A 327 14.27 -24.16 16.86
CA LYS A 327 15.32 -24.52 15.88
C LYS A 327 15.89 -23.25 15.22
N ARG A 328 16.55 -22.42 16.03
CA ARG A 328 16.94 -21.06 15.64
C ARG A 328 17.95 -21.00 14.50
N ASP A 329 18.98 -21.85 14.51
CA ASP A 329 20.00 -21.82 13.46
C ASP A 329 19.45 -22.27 12.09
N GLU A 330 18.52 -23.23 12.07
CA GLU A 330 17.79 -23.61 10.86
C GLU A 330 16.90 -22.46 10.36
N ALA A 331 16.18 -21.79 11.27
CA ALA A 331 15.35 -20.62 10.92
C ALA A 331 16.19 -19.46 10.35
N ILE A 332 17.33 -19.15 10.97
CA ILE A 332 18.26 -18.11 10.50
C ILE A 332 18.82 -18.47 9.14
N SER A 333 19.19 -19.73 8.92
CA SER A 333 19.71 -20.18 7.62
C SER A 333 18.66 -19.98 6.52
N LEU A 334 17.40 -20.31 6.80
CA LEU A 334 16.30 -20.12 5.86
C LEU A 334 15.96 -18.65 5.62
N TYR A 335 15.90 -17.80 6.66
CA TYR A 335 15.72 -16.36 6.48
C TYR A 335 16.84 -15.71 5.67
N LYS A 336 18.08 -16.19 5.81
CA LYS A 336 19.21 -15.76 4.98
C LYS A 336 19.03 -16.20 3.53
N GLU A 337 18.58 -17.43 3.27
CA GLU A 337 18.26 -17.91 1.92
C GLU A 337 17.17 -17.05 1.27
N ILE A 338 16.11 -16.70 2.00
CA ILE A 338 15.06 -15.78 1.53
C ILE A 338 15.66 -14.44 1.12
N ALA A 339 16.51 -13.85 1.96
CA ALA A 339 17.14 -12.56 1.64
C ALA A 339 18.02 -12.65 0.39
N LEU A 340 18.82 -13.72 0.25
CA LEU A 340 19.66 -13.92 -0.94
C LEU A 340 18.81 -14.10 -2.21
N LYS A 341 17.74 -14.88 -2.14
CA LYS A 341 16.81 -15.05 -3.26
C LYS A 341 16.12 -13.74 -3.61
N ALA A 342 15.75 -12.93 -2.61
CA ALA A 342 15.15 -11.62 -2.83
C ALA A 342 16.11 -10.63 -3.51
N VAL A 343 17.42 -10.73 -3.27
CA VAL A 343 18.43 -9.96 -4.03
C VAL A 343 18.38 -10.32 -5.51
N GLU A 344 18.35 -11.62 -5.85
CA GLU A 344 18.24 -12.08 -7.25
C GLU A 344 16.97 -11.53 -7.94
N GLN A 345 15.89 -11.39 -7.17
CA GLN A 345 14.59 -10.90 -7.65
C GLN A 345 14.39 -9.39 -7.52
N LYS A 346 15.43 -8.64 -7.07
CA LYS A 346 15.37 -7.19 -6.82
C LYS A 346 14.24 -6.76 -5.87
N ASP A 347 13.88 -7.63 -4.93
CA ASP A 347 12.83 -7.40 -3.93
C ASP A 347 13.43 -6.85 -2.64
N ALA A 348 13.69 -5.55 -2.62
CA ALA A 348 14.33 -4.85 -1.50
C ALA A 348 13.60 -5.06 -0.15
N TYR A 349 12.27 -5.23 -0.18
CA TYR A 349 11.48 -5.46 1.02
C TYR A 349 11.81 -6.82 1.66
N TYR A 350 11.89 -7.89 0.87
CA TYR A 350 12.23 -9.21 1.42
C TYR A 350 13.72 -9.39 1.72
N VAL A 351 14.62 -8.64 1.06
CA VAL A 351 16.03 -8.55 1.49
C VAL A 351 16.09 -7.97 2.90
N MET A 352 15.42 -6.84 3.12
CA MET A 352 15.33 -6.19 4.43
C MET A 352 14.75 -7.14 5.48
N GLU A 353 13.59 -7.74 5.20
CA GLU A 353 12.85 -8.54 6.17
C GLU A 353 13.56 -9.85 6.53
N GLY A 354 14.18 -10.53 5.55
CA GLY A 354 14.97 -11.73 5.80
C GLY A 354 16.15 -11.45 6.74
N TYR A 355 16.94 -10.41 6.47
CA TYR A 355 18.03 -10.03 7.36
C TYR A 355 17.56 -9.46 8.71
N ARG A 356 16.41 -8.75 8.74
CA ARG A 356 15.81 -8.28 9.99
C ARG A 356 15.51 -9.44 10.93
N MET A 357 14.92 -10.52 10.39
CA MET A 357 14.62 -11.72 11.16
C MET A 357 15.88 -12.45 11.63
N CYS A 358 16.92 -12.55 10.80
CA CYS A 358 18.22 -13.06 11.23
C CYS A 358 18.80 -12.26 12.41
N GLY A 359 18.78 -10.93 12.30
CA GLY A 359 19.25 -10.02 13.36
C GLY A 359 18.45 -10.16 14.65
N PHE A 360 17.12 -10.24 14.53
CA PHE A 360 16.23 -10.43 15.67
C PHE A 360 16.49 -11.75 16.41
N LEU A 361 16.64 -12.87 15.69
CA LEU A 361 16.92 -14.16 16.30
C LEU A 361 18.28 -14.18 17.00
N ARG A 362 19.33 -13.58 16.40
CA ARG A 362 20.64 -13.43 17.05
C ARG A 362 20.58 -12.51 18.27
N TYR A 363 19.77 -11.45 18.22
CA TYR A 363 19.53 -10.55 19.35
C TYR A 363 18.85 -11.29 20.52
N GLU A 364 17.85 -12.13 20.25
CA GLU A 364 17.22 -12.96 21.29
C GLU A 364 18.20 -13.96 21.92
N GLU A 365 19.18 -14.46 21.17
CA GLU A 365 20.27 -15.31 21.69
C GLU A 365 21.32 -14.54 22.49
N GLY A 366 21.26 -13.20 22.51
CA GLY A 366 22.27 -12.35 23.14
C GLY A 366 23.55 -12.19 22.31
N LYS A 367 23.58 -12.65 21.06
CA LYS A 367 24.72 -12.52 20.13
C LYS A 367 24.70 -11.13 19.48
N MET A 368 25.06 -10.10 20.26
CA MET A 368 24.92 -8.69 19.87
C MET A 368 25.67 -8.33 18.58
N GLU A 369 26.88 -8.85 18.42
CA GLU A 369 27.73 -8.60 17.26
C GLU A 369 27.06 -9.07 15.96
N SER A 370 26.72 -10.36 15.90
CA SER A 370 26.02 -10.92 14.75
C SER A 370 24.64 -10.30 14.53
N ALA A 371 23.94 -9.94 15.60
CA ALA A 371 22.66 -9.24 15.50
C ALA A 371 22.82 -7.86 14.83
N PHE A 372 23.82 -7.09 15.27
CA PHE A 372 24.15 -5.79 14.69
C PHE A 372 24.50 -5.90 13.20
N GLU A 373 25.35 -6.84 12.82
CA GLU A 373 25.71 -7.09 11.41
C GLU A 373 24.48 -7.39 10.55
N PHE A 374 23.57 -8.25 11.02
CA PHE A 374 22.34 -8.55 10.29
C PHE A 374 21.38 -7.36 10.22
N PHE A 375 21.29 -6.52 11.26
CA PHE A 375 20.50 -5.29 11.16
C PHE A 375 21.11 -4.30 10.17
N LEU A 376 22.43 -4.19 10.08
CA LEU A 376 23.07 -3.39 9.02
C LEU A 376 22.76 -3.93 7.62
N LEU A 377 22.79 -5.25 7.42
CA LEU A 377 22.38 -5.87 6.16
C LEU A 377 20.89 -5.63 5.85
N SER A 378 20.04 -5.65 6.87
CA SER A 378 18.62 -5.32 6.73
C SER A 378 18.42 -3.87 6.30
N LEU A 379 19.13 -2.92 6.92
CA LEU A 379 19.11 -1.51 6.54
C LEU A 379 19.66 -1.27 5.14
N ALA A 380 20.76 -1.93 4.78
CA ALA A 380 21.33 -1.84 3.43
C ALA A 380 20.38 -2.41 2.36
N GLY A 381 19.65 -3.49 2.66
CA GLY A 381 18.62 -4.01 1.76
C GLY A 381 17.42 -3.08 1.64
N GLY A 382 16.95 -2.54 2.77
CA GLY A 382 15.79 -1.66 2.81
C GLY A 382 16.06 -0.22 2.34
N SER A 383 17.31 0.21 2.22
CA SER A 383 17.65 1.54 1.72
C SER A 383 17.26 1.75 0.25
N TYR A 384 17.07 0.68 -0.52
CA TYR A 384 16.53 0.75 -1.88
C TYR A 384 15.02 0.96 -1.95
N LEU A 385 14.31 0.91 -0.80
CA LEU A 385 12.88 1.22 -0.75
C LEU A 385 12.67 2.75 -0.81
N PRO A 386 11.57 3.22 -1.44
CA PRO A 386 11.15 4.61 -1.36
C PRO A 386 11.00 5.08 0.10
N GLU A 387 11.26 6.36 0.35
CA GLU A 387 11.28 6.91 1.72
C GLU A 387 9.97 6.67 2.47
N ASN A 388 8.81 6.87 1.83
CA ASN A 388 7.51 6.59 2.42
C ASN A 388 7.35 5.12 2.84
N ILE A 389 7.89 4.18 2.08
CA ILE A 389 7.86 2.74 2.41
C ILE A 389 8.83 2.44 3.56
N ARG A 390 10.02 3.04 3.60
CA ARG A 390 10.95 2.90 4.73
C ARG A 390 10.30 3.39 6.03
N ARG A 391 9.67 4.56 6.01
CA ARG A 391 9.03 5.17 7.20
C ARG A 391 7.85 4.36 7.73
N ASN A 392 7.14 3.61 6.87
CA ASN A 392 5.95 2.84 7.23
C ASN A 392 6.16 1.31 7.31
N SER A 393 7.41 0.83 7.29
CA SER A 393 7.73 -0.60 7.33
C SER A 393 8.60 -0.98 8.54
N THR A 394 8.97 -2.26 8.60
CA THR A 394 9.89 -2.81 9.60
C THR A 394 11.34 -2.28 9.47
N PHE A 395 11.62 -1.40 8.51
CA PHE A 395 12.88 -0.67 8.39
C PHE A 395 13.19 0.15 9.66
N THR A 396 12.19 0.87 10.19
CA THR A 396 12.34 1.66 11.43
C THR A 396 12.67 0.78 12.63
N TYR A 397 12.11 -0.44 12.66
CA TYR A 397 12.43 -1.45 13.66
C TYR A 397 13.87 -1.98 13.53
N ALA A 398 14.32 -2.26 12.31
CA ALA A 398 15.71 -2.65 12.04
C ALA A 398 16.69 -1.52 12.43
N ALA A 399 16.35 -0.27 12.14
CA ALA A 399 17.15 0.91 12.48
C ALA A 399 17.29 1.07 14.00
N TYR A 400 16.17 0.95 14.71
CA TYR A 400 16.17 0.99 16.16
C TYR A 400 17.06 -0.09 16.78
N LEU A 401 16.91 -1.34 16.33
CA LEU A 401 17.71 -2.44 16.86
C LEU A 401 19.19 -2.36 16.44
N ALA A 402 19.50 -1.85 15.25
CA ALA A 402 20.88 -1.57 14.83
C ALA A 402 21.54 -0.55 15.75
N LEU A 403 20.86 0.57 16.07
CA LEU A 403 21.39 1.55 17.02
C LEU A 403 21.53 0.95 18.41
N HIS A 404 20.56 0.16 18.86
CA HIS A 404 20.57 -0.44 20.19
C HIS A 404 21.70 -1.47 20.37
N THR A 405 21.88 -2.38 19.41
CA THR A 405 22.96 -3.38 19.47
C THR A 405 24.31 -2.74 19.16
N GLY A 406 24.37 -1.81 18.20
CA GLY A 406 25.56 -1.06 17.85
C GLY A 406 26.15 -0.32 19.04
N LYS A 407 25.34 0.39 19.83
CA LYS A 407 25.80 1.08 21.06
C LYS A 407 26.41 0.14 22.11
N GLN A 408 26.16 -1.16 22.02
CA GLN A 408 26.74 -2.16 22.94
C GLN A 408 28.04 -2.77 22.40
N VAL A 409 28.29 -2.71 21.08
CA VAL A 409 29.37 -3.47 20.42
C VAL A 409 30.31 -2.62 19.55
N ARG A 410 30.01 -1.35 19.30
CA ARG A 410 30.81 -0.45 18.46
C ARG A 410 31.22 0.81 19.21
N ALA A 411 32.24 1.48 18.70
CA ALA A 411 32.66 2.76 19.22
C ALA A 411 31.60 3.83 18.93
N PRO A 412 31.46 4.88 19.77
CA PRO A 412 30.51 5.97 19.53
C PRO A 412 30.66 6.61 18.14
N SER A 413 31.89 6.73 17.63
CA SER A 413 32.18 7.25 16.29
C SER A 413 31.53 6.44 15.17
N ASP A 414 31.46 5.12 15.31
CA ASP A 414 30.83 4.25 14.31
C ASP A 414 29.29 4.39 14.36
N ILE A 415 28.74 4.63 15.55
CA ILE A 415 27.31 4.88 15.72
C ILE A 415 26.91 6.22 15.14
N GLU A 416 27.75 7.26 15.27
CA GLU A 416 27.51 8.55 14.61
C GLU A 416 27.41 8.43 13.09
N ILE A 417 28.16 7.52 12.47
CA ILE A 417 28.05 7.24 11.03
C ILE A 417 26.67 6.65 10.71
N LEU A 418 26.22 5.68 11.50
CA LEU A 418 24.89 5.08 11.34
C LEU A 418 23.77 6.11 11.55
N GLU A 419 23.88 6.98 12.56
CA GLU A 419 22.91 8.05 12.81
C GLU A 419 22.80 9.03 11.64
N LYS A 420 23.93 9.44 11.05
CA LYS A 420 23.94 10.29 9.84
C LYS A 420 23.26 9.59 8.66
N GLN A 421 23.55 8.30 8.46
CA GLN A 421 22.94 7.55 7.37
C GLN A 421 21.43 7.39 7.54
N LEU A 422 20.95 7.19 8.78
CA LEU A 422 19.52 7.15 9.07
C LEU A 422 18.83 8.50 8.82
N GLN A 423 19.50 9.61 9.11
CA GLN A 423 19.01 10.94 8.77
C GLN A 423 18.82 11.13 7.26
N GLU A 424 19.76 10.64 6.46
CA GLU A 424 19.64 10.68 5.00
C GLU A 424 18.50 9.79 4.48
N TRP A 425 18.28 8.62 5.08
CA TRP A 425 17.26 7.67 4.61
C TRP A 425 15.84 7.96 5.11
N LEU A 426 15.68 8.58 6.28
CA LEU A 426 14.38 8.75 6.95
C LEU A 426 13.96 10.21 7.16
N GLY A 427 14.84 11.16 6.85
CA GLY A 427 14.58 12.59 7.01
C GLY A 427 15.04 13.14 8.36
N LYS A 428 14.81 14.45 8.57
CA LYS A 428 15.30 15.17 9.76
C LYS A 428 14.68 14.68 11.07
N ASP A 429 13.47 14.13 11.00
CA ASP A 429 12.73 13.59 12.14
C ASP A 429 13.02 12.11 12.42
N TRP A 430 14.06 11.52 11.80
CA TRP A 430 14.40 10.11 11.96
C TRP A 430 14.49 9.64 13.41
N ARG A 431 14.97 10.48 14.33
CA ARG A 431 15.08 10.16 15.76
C ARG A 431 13.72 9.90 16.39
N GLU A 432 12.72 10.72 16.05
CA GLU A 432 11.35 10.56 16.54
C GLU A 432 10.71 9.28 15.98
N LEU A 433 11.05 8.93 14.73
CA LEU A 433 10.56 7.71 14.09
C LEU A 433 11.17 6.44 14.70
N VAL A 434 12.46 6.44 15.02
CA VAL A 434 13.14 5.21 15.49
C VAL A 434 13.14 5.07 17.01
N ASP A 435 13.12 6.16 17.79
CA ASP A 435 13.20 6.12 19.26
C ASP A 435 11.88 6.51 19.94
N ASN A 436 10.76 6.01 19.41
CA ASN A 436 9.44 6.19 20.00
C ASN A 436 9.08 5.09 21.03
N PRO A 437 8.08 5.33 21.91
CA PRO A 437 7.69 4.36 22.93
C PRO A 437 7.27 2.97 22.40
N SER A 438 6.69 2.91 21.19
CA SER A 438 6.32 1.63 20.57
C SER A 438 7.56 0.83 20.17
N MET A 439 8.64 1.49 19.73
CA MET A 439 9.92 0.85 19.43
C MET A 439 10.65 0.38 20.70
N GLN A 440 10.43 1.02 21.85
CA GLN A 440 11.02 0.55 23.11
C GLN A 440 10.58 -0.86 23.53
N GLN A 441 9.41 -1.31 23.08
CA GLN A 441 8.97 -2.69 23.29
C GLN A 441 9.81 -3.70 22.50
N ALA A 442 10.46 -3.29 21.40
CA ALA A 442 11.36 -4.13 20.61
C ALA A 442 12.59 -4.61 21.39
N LYS A 443 13.02 -3.84 22.41
CA LYS A 443 14.13 -4.25 23.29
C LYS A 443 13.78 -5.46 24.15
N ALA A 444 12.49 -5.74 24.39
CA ALA A 444 12.06 -6.81 25.26
C ALA A 444 12.45 -8.18 24.65
N ARG A 445 13.52 -8.77 25.19
CA ARG A 445 13.86 -10.17 24.89
C ARG A 445 12.90 -11.08 25.63
N ARG A 446 12.48 -12.17 24.98
CA ARG A 446 11.85 -13.29 25.69
C ARG A 446 12.88 -13.83 26.68
N LYS A 447 12.71 -13.56 27.98
CA LYS A 447 13.55 -14.13 29.03
C LYS A 447 13.55 -15.65 28.88
N LYS A 448 14.74 -16.26 28.81
CA LYS A 448 14.86 -17.70 29.10
C LYS A 448 14.28 -17.88 30.51
N ASN A 449 13.18 -18.61 30.63
CA ASN A 449 12.73 -19.05 31.94
C ASN A 449 13.88 -19.88 32.53
N ILE A 450 14.26 -19.59 33.76
CA ILE A 450 15.32 -20.29 34.51
C ILE A 450 14.94 -21.77 34.76
N PHE A 451 13.72 -22.18 34.38
CA PHE A 451 13.18 -23.53 34.51
C PHE A 451 12.87 -24.21 33.15
N SER A 452 13.50 -23.80 32.04
CA SER A 452 13.39 -24.50 30.75
C SER A 452 14.65 -25.28 30.39
#